data_AF-A0A819UVA8-F1
#
_entry.id   AF-A0A819UVA8-F1
#
_cell.length_a   1.000
_cell.length_b   1.000
_cell.length_c   1.000
_cell.angle_alpha   90.00
_cell.angle_beta   90.00
_cell.angle_gamma   90.00
#
_symmetry.space_group_name_H-M   'P 1'
#
loop_
_entity.id
_entity.type
_entity.pdbx_description
1 polymer ?
#
loop_
_entity_poly.entity_id
_entity_poly.type
_entity_poly.pdbx_seq_one_letter_code
_entity_poly.pdbx_strand_id
1 'polypeptide(L)'
;MNLPDDSLLCPITLELFSDPVLAEDGHTYERQAIIEWIKRNGTSPITGKHLSLERLYPNYAIKKAVDHFEASSRKKNYQYTLDIDVKKKSGRPLFQTYGKTIYHALWLPTNDNRPEIILLKIDGARAKKEASFYVDLSRHPHIVRTYGLVYERNDDGDNDDNNAIMLLQEYAHMGSLYELLQERKKVPDEKILIEIFLQIVDAMSFLAHNNVVHGDLACRNILVFRFDESNPRNIIVKVTDFGLSRHSKLYSLMPGAAKTTLNIVPVRYAAPEILAINITPDVYTEKSDIYSMGVLMWEAYSRGALPWSKIENDNEVIRRVTNDELLQKPSNCSEPYWSIICKTWSKLPNDRPTFSELKHLLSKQYYDATPEASNI
;
A
#
# COMPACT_ATOMS: atom_id res chain seq x y z
N MET A 1 22.90 -2.80 9.78
CA MET A 1 21.90 -3.89 9.65
C MET A 1 22.52 -4.91 8.72
N ASN A 2 22.56 -6.22 9.06
CA ASN A 2 23.02 -7.19 8.08
C ASN A 2 21.91 -7.29 7.01
N LEU A 3 22.12 -6.61 5.88
CA LEU A 3 21.28 -6.80 4.70
C LEU A 3 21.25 -8.31 4.39
N PRO A 4 20.09 -8.86 3.99
CA PRO A 4 20.04 -10.23 3.53
C PRO A 4 21.06 -10.38 2.40
N ASP A 5 21.87 -11.43 2.48
CA ASP A 5 22.75 -11.80 1.38
C ASP A 5 21.89 -11.97 0.12
N ASP A 6 22.34 -11.42 -1.02
CA ASP A 6 21.61 -11.48 -2.29
C ASP A 6 21.25 -12.92 -2.68
N SER A 7 22.01 -13.91 -2.19
CA SER A 7 21.73 -15.34 -2.37
C SER A 7 20.46 -15.84 -1.65
N LEU A 8 19.92 -15.06 -0.70
CA LEU A 8 18.67 -15.33 -0.01
C LEU A 8 17.47 -14.65 -0.67
N LEU A 9 17.71 -13.81 -1.68
CA LEU A 9 16.67 -13.09 -2.41
C LEU A 9 16.30 -13.79 -3.71
N CYS A 10 15.01 -13.83 -4.00
CA CYS A 10 14.49 -14.34 -5.26
C CYS A 10 14.79 -13.36 -6.40
N PRO A 11 15.39 -13.81 -7.51
CA PRO A 11 15.71 -12.92 -8.64
C PRO A 11 14.49 -12.31 -9.36
N ILE A 12 13.30 -12.90 -9.19
CA ILE A 12 12.05 -12.39 -9.79
C ILE A 12 11.36 -11.39 -8.84
N THR A 13 11.19 -11.76 -7.57
CA THR A 13 10.43 -10.94 -6.61
C THR A 13 11.32 -9.93 -5.88
N LEU A 14 12.63 -10.15 -5.87
CA LEU A 14 13.64 -9.41 -5.10
C LEU A 14 13.41 -9.46 -3.58
N GLU A 15 12.70 -10.48 -3.12
CA GLU A 15 12.36 -10.73 -1.71
C GLU A 15 13.04 -11.98 -1.17
N LEU A 16 13.10 -12.11 0.16
CA LEU A 16 13.52 -13.36 0.79
C LEU A 16 12.64 -14.53 0.35
N PHE A 17 13.25 -15.68 0.09
CA PHE A 17 12.49 -16.86 -0.32
C PHE A 17 11.54 -17.37 0.78
N SER A 18 10.25 -17.44 0.46
CA SER A 18 9.23 -18.07 1.31
C SER A 18 9.10 -19.56 1.00
N ASP A 19 8.98 -19.92 -0.29
CA ASP A 19 8.94 -21.30 -0.79
C ASP A 19 9.91 -21.46 -1.97
N PRO A 20 11.23 -21.49 -1.69
CA PRO A 20 12.25 -21.55 -2.73
C PRO A 20 12.20 -22.89 -3.47
N VAL A 21 12.26 -22.83 -4.80
CA VAL A 21 12.43 -23.98 -5.70
C VAL A 21 13.66 -23.83 -6.57
N LEU A 22 14.40 -24.91 -6.71
CA LEU A 22 15.51 -25.05 -7.64
C LEU A 22 14.96 -25.46 -9.02
N ALA A 23 15.31 -24.69 -10.05
CA ALA A 23 15.04 -25.02 -11.43
C ALA A 23 16.25 -25.70 -12.10
N GLU A 24 16.05 -26.31 -13.26
CA GLU A 24 17.08 -27.06 -13.99
C GLU A 24 18.24 -26.22 -14.52
N ASP A 25 18.05 -24.90 -14.62
CA ASP A 25 19.10 -23.96 -14.97
C ASP A 25 20.06 -23.67 -13.79
N GLY A 26 19.85 -24.33 -12.64
CA GLY A 26 20.67 -24.24 -11.45
C GLY A 26 20.35 -23.06 -10.53
N HIS A 27 19.32 -22.26 -10.85
CA HIS A 27 18.94 -21.09 -10.05
C HIS A 27 17.74 -21.39 -9.14
N THR A 28 17.68 -20.67 -8.02
CA THR A 28 16.57 -20.77 -7.07
C THR A 28 15.61 -19.60 -7.26
N TYR A 29 14.32 -19.91 -7.25
CA TYR A 29 13.24 -18.95 -7.44
C TYR A 29 12.15 -19.15 -6.39
N GLU A 30 11.35 -18.11 -6.14
CA GLU A 30 10.10 -18.25 -5.38
C GLU A 30 9.10 -19.08 -6.20
N ARG A 31 8.52 -20.14 -5.61
CA ARG A 31 7.71 -21.14 -6.33
C ARG A 31 6.63 -20.50 -7.18
N GLN A 32 5.82 -19.64 -6.57
CA GLN A 32 4.69 -19.06 -7.26
C GLN A 32 5.15 -18.15 -8.40
N ALA A 33 6.20 -17.35 -8.15
CA ALA A 33 6.75 -16.42 -9.14
C ALA A 33 7.32 -17.14 -10.36
N ILE A 34 8.07 -18.23 -10.18
CA ILE A 34 8.64 -18.98 -11.31
C ILE A 34 7.59 -19.80 -12.05
N ILE A 35 6.57 -20.34 -11.37
CA ILE A 35 5.46 -21.04 -12.03
C ILE A 35 4.73 -20.07 -12.96
N GLU A 36 4.41 -18.86 -12.49
CA GLU A 36 3.78 -17.83 -13.30
C GLU A 36 4.69 -17.38 -14.45
N TRP A 37 5.99 -17.23 -14.19
CA TRP A 37 6.96 -16.86 -15.22
C TRP A 37 7.06 -17.92 -16.33
N ILE A 38 7.18 -19.21 -15.98
CA ILE A 38 7.26 -20.31 -16.94
C ILE A 38 5.97 -20.41 -17.75
N LYS A 39 4.80 -20.27 -17.11
CA LYS A 39 3.51 -20.25 -17.81
C LYS A 39 3.41 -19.10 -18.82
N ARG A 40 4.06 -17.97 -18.57
CA ARG A 40 4.03 -16.78 -19.44
C ARG A 40 5.12 -16.79 -20.51
N ASN A 41 6.33 -17.27 -20.21
CA ASN A 41 7.52 -17.07 -21.07
C ASN A 41 8.21 -18.38 -21.49
N GLY A 42 7.90 -19.52 -20.87
CA GLY A 42 8.53 -20.83 -21.14
C GLY A 42 10.03 -20.94 -20.84
N THR A 43 10.67 -19.89 -20.32
CA THR A 43 12.13 -19.77 -20.22
C THR A 43 12.59 -19.26 -18.85
N SER A 44 13.86 -19.45 -18.53
CA SER A 44 14.52 -18.93 -17.35
C SER A 44 14.58 -17.40 -17.38
N PRO A 45 14.17 -16.71 -16.30
CA PRO A 45 14.31 -15.26 -16.18
C PRO A 45 15.77 -14.77 -16.21
N ILE A 46 16.73 -15.64 -15.90
CA ILE A 46 18.15 -15.28 -15.75
C ILE A 46 18.95 -15.73 -16.95
N THR A 47 18.76 -16.98 -17.38
CA THR A 47 19.59 -17.60 -18.42
C THR A 47 18.94 -17.64 -19.79
N GLY A 48 17.63 -17.38 -19.89
CA GLY A 48 16.85 -17.48 -21.13
C GLY A 48 16.65 -18.91 -21.64
N LYS A 49 17.15 -19.94 -20.94
CA LYS A 49 16.98 -21.36 -21.33
C LYS A 49 15.55 -21.82 -21.06
N HIS A 50 15.04 -22.77 -21.85
CA HIS A 50 13.71 -23.36 -21.62
C HIS A 50 13.63 -24.02 -20.24
N LEU A 51 12.52 -23.81 -19.52
CA LEU A 51 12.25 -24.40 -18.20
C LEU A 51 10.93 -25.19 -18.21
N SER A 52 10.91 -26.31 -17.49
CA SER A 52 9.69 -27.13 -17.30
C SER A 52 9.12 -26.99 -15.90
N LEU A 53 7.78 -26.89 -15.79
CA LEU A 53 7.07 -26.87 -14.51
C LEU A 53 7.24 -28.18 -13.71
N GLU A 54 7.43 -29.30 -14.40
CA GLU A 54 7.59 -30.62 -13.77
C GLU A 54 8.95 -30.81 -13.10
N ARG A 55 9.90 -29.90 -13.37
CA ARG A 55 11.29 -30.00 -12.93
C ARG A 55 11.68 -28.84 -12.01
N LEU A 56 10.73 -28.45 -11.15
CA LEU A 56 10.94 -27.53 -10.04
C LEU A 56 10.98 -28.32 -8.72
N TYR A 57 12.12 -28.29 -8.04
CA TYR A 57 12.34 -29.06 -6.82
C TYR A 57 12.43 -28.13 -5.61
N PRO A 58 11.78 -28.43 -4.47
CA PRO A 58 11.93 -27.62 -3.26
C PRO A 58 13.40 -27.48 -2.85
N ASN A 59 13.86 -26.24 -2.62
CA ASN A 59 15.21 -25.97 -2.15
C ASN A 59 15.21 -25.75 -0.63
N TYR A 60 15.18 -26.85 0.11
CA TYR A 60 15.15 -26.82 1.58
C TYR A 60 16.38 -26.18 2.22
N ALA A 61 17.53 -26.16 1.53
CA ALA A 61 18.74 -25.54 2.04
C ALA A 61 18.59 -24.01 2.10
N ILE A 62 18.12 -23.41 1.00
CA ILE A 62 17.79 -21.98 0.97
C ILE A 62 16.63 -21.66 1.91
N LYS A 63 15.60 -22.51 1.97
CA LYS A 63 14.49 -22.33 2.92
C LYS A 63 15.00 -22.27 4.37
N LYS A 64 15.84 -23.22 4.79
CA LYS A 64 16.45 -23.21 6.13
C LYS A 64 17.37 -22.01 6.35
N ALA A 65 18.10 -21.56 5.33
CA ALA A 65 18.96 -20.38 5.44
C ALA A 65 18.12 -19.10 5.62
N VAL A 66 17.03 -18.95 4.88
CA VAL A 66 16.06 -17.86 5.07
C VAL A 66 15.39 -17.99 6.43
N ASP A 67 14.90 -19.16 6.83
CA ASP A 67 14.27 -19.35 8.14
C ASP A 67 15.25 -19.06 9.29
N HIS A 68 16.54 -19.38 9.13
CA HIS A 68 17.58 -19.04 10.09
C HIS A 68 17.88 -17.54 10.10
N PHE A 69 17.99 -16.90 8.92
CA PHE A 69 18.13 -15.45 8.79
C PHE A 69 16.93 -14.73 9.42
N GLU A 70 15.71 -15.18 9.13
CA GLU A 70 14.47 -14.68 9.72
C GLU A 70 14.38 -14.96 11.21
N ALA A 71 14.80 -16.13 11.70
CA ALA A 71 14.82 -16.45 13.13
C ALA A 71 15.89 -15.63 13.88
N SER A 72 17.03 -15.35 13.24
CA SER A 72 18.07 -14.47 13.77
C SER A 72 17.63 -13.00 13.74
N SER A 73 16.81 -12.61 12.74
CA SER A 73 16.16 -11.31 12.63
C SER A 73 14.99 -11.17 13.61
N ARG A 74 14.25 -12.25 13.91
CA ARG A 74 13.22 -12.33 14.95
C ARG A 74 13.81 -12.23 16.36
N LYS A 75 15.11 -12.56 16.53
CA LYS A 75 15.87 -12.38 17.78
C LYS A 75 16.73 -11.09 17.76
N LYS A 76 16.16 -9.91 17.46
CA LYS A 76 16.42 -8.62 18.17
C LYS A 76 15.77 -7.40 17.48
N ASN A 77 15.21 -6.52 18.33
CA ASN A 77 15.05 -5.07 18.24
C ASN A 77 14.38 -4.46 16.99
N TYR A 78 13.05 -4.56 16.90
CA TYR A 78 12.22 -3.51 16.27
C TYR A 78 12.24 -2.19 17.07
N GLN A 79 13.28 -1.97 17.87
CA GLN A 79 13.43 -0.87 18.81
C GLN A 79 14.74 -0.20 18.48
N TYR A 80 14.63 0.99 17.93
CA TYR A 80 15.71 1.89 17.59
C TYR A 80 15.64 3.08 18.55
N THR A 81 16.78 3.69 18.83
CA THR A 81 16.86 4.88 19.68
C THR A 81 17.27 6.06 18.83
N LEU A 82 16.54 7.17 18.98
CA LEU A 82 16.92 8.43 18.34
C LEU A 82 18.31 8.87 18.82
N ASP A 83 19.11 9.39 17.91
CA ASP A 83 20.52 9.80 18.03
C ASP A 83 21.55 8.69 18.23
N ILE A 84 21.13 7.45 18.51
CA ILE A 84 22.03 6.29 18.61
C ILE A 84 21.97 5.45 17.33
N ASP A 85 20.77 5.03 16.92
CA ASP A 85 20.57 4.16 15.76
C ASP A 85 20.14 4.93 14.51
N VAL A 86 19.40 6.03 14.72
CA VAL A 86 18.88 6.91 13.68
C VAL A 86 18.96 8.36 14.14
N LYS A 87 19.08 9.30 13.21
CA LYS A 87 19.11 10.73 13.52
C LYS A 87 18.17 11.49 12.60
N LYS A 88 17.47 12.50 13.12
CA LYS A 88 16.72 13.45 12.27
C LYS A 88 17.70 14.22 11.38
N LYS A 89 17.47 14.21 10.06
CA LYS A 89 18.29 14.97 9.08
C LYS A 89 18.21 16.48 9.36
N SER A 90 17.05 16.93 9.85
CA SER A 90 16.78 18.28 10.30
C SER A 90 15.79 18.22 11.48
N GLY A 91 15.87 19.19 12.39
CA GLY A 91 14.88 19.35 13.46
C GLY A 91 13.49 19.80 12.97
N ARG A 92 13.37 20.20 11.69
CA ARG A 92 12.09 20.59 11.09
C ARG A 92 11.38 19.37 10.48
N PRO A 93 10.05 19.25 10.66
CA PRO A 93 9.29 18.19 10.02
C PRO A 93 9.22 18.38 8.50
N LEU A 94 9.21 17.26 7.77
CA LEU A 94 8.90 17.21 6.34
C LEU A 94 7.42 17.51 6.11
N PHE A 95 6.57 17.01 7.00
CA PHE A 95 5.12 17.15 6.93
C PHE A 95 4.53 17.17 8.33
N GLN A 96 3.53 18.02 8.56
CA GLN A 96 2.87 18.12 9.84
C GLN A 96 1.38 18.42 9.66
N THR A 97 0.55 17.54 10.20
CA THR A 97 -0.89 17.73 10.38
C THR A 97 -1.26 17.42 11.82
N TYR A 98 -2.54 17.54 12.18
CA TYR A 98 -2.97 17.13 13.50
C TYR A 98 -2.92 15.60 13.63
N GLY A 99 -2.11 15.11 14.58
CA GLY A 99 -1.97 13.69 14.89
C GLY A 99 -0.84 12.97 14.14
N LYS A 100 -0.26 13.60 13.11
CA LYS A 100 0.82 13.03 12.28
C LYS A 100 1.90 14.06 12.01
N THR A 101 3.12 13.75 12.43
CA THR A 101 4.32 14.53 12.09
C THR A 101 5.37 13.62 11.48
N ILE A 102 5.90 13.97 10.29
CA ILE A 102 6.92 13.21 9.59
C ILE A 102 8.24 13.97 9.63
N TYR A 103 9.33 13.31 9.99
CA TYR A 103 10.69 13.84 9.91
C TYR A 103 11.52 13.01 8.92
N HIS A 104 12.37 13.66 8.13
CA HIS A 104 13.42 12.96 7.42
C HIS A 104 14.47 12.47 8.42
N ALA A 105 14.91 11.22 8.28
CA ALA A 105 15.93 10.63 9.13
C ALA A 105 17.09 10.03 8.33
N LEU A 106 18.15 9.71 9.04
CA LEU A 106 19.36 9.06 8.56
C LEU A 106 19.68 7.90 9.49
N TRP A 107 20.17 6.81 8.93
CA TRP A 107 20.72 5.73 9.72
C TRP A 107 22.06 6.13 10.35
N LEU A 108 22.35 5.58 11.53
CA LEU A 108 23.67 5.67 12.14
C LEU A 108 24.36 4.29 12.10
N PRO A 109 25.66 4.23 11.76
CA PRO A 109 26.43 5.28 11.09
C PRO A 109 25.85 5.61 9.69
N THR A 110 26.05 6.84 9.20
CA THR A 110 25.46 7.35 7.94
C THR A 110 26.06 6.78 6.67
N ASN A 111 27.17 6.06 6.74
CA ASN A 111 27.93 5.57 5.59
C ASN A 111 27.51 4.14 5.21
N ASP A 112 26.22 3.84 5.31
CA ASP A 112 25.66 2.52 5.03
C ASP A 112 24.75 2.61 3.79
N ASN A 113 24.79 1.62 2.90
CA ASN A 113 23.93 1.52 1.71
C ASN A 113 22.46 1.19 2.05
N ARG A 114 22.01 1.61 3.24
CA ARG A 114 20.64 1.42 3.72
C ARG A 114 19.70 2.38 2.99
N PRO A 115 18.42 1.99 2.81
CA PRO A 115 17.42 2.83 2.17
C PRO A 115 17.16 4.11 2.98
N GLU A 116 16.71 5.16 2.28
CA GLU A 116 16.26 6.39 2.91
C GLU A 116 15.05 6.13 3.83
N ILE A 117 15.00 6.87 4.93
CA ILE A 117 14.04 6.64 6.01
C ILE A 117 13.39 7.92 6.51
N ILE A 118 12.18 7.76 7.01
CA ILE A 118 11.44 8.78 7.74
C ILE A 118 11.09 8.29 9.16
N LEU A 119 10.86 9.25 10.05
CA LEU A 119 10.25 9.04 11.35
C LEU A 119 8.84 9.60 11.33
N LEU A 120 7.86 8.72 11.50
CA LEU A 120 6.46 9.07 11.61
C LEU A 120 6.07 9.10 13.10
N LYS A 121 5.90 10.30 13.63
CA LYS A 121 5.33 10.53 14.97
C LYS A 121 3.81 10.45 14.89
N ILE A 122 3.23 9.56 15.69
CA ILE A 122 1.79 9.38 15.84
C ILE A 122 1.42 9.82 17.27
N ASP A 123 0.46 10.73 17.40
CA ASP A 123 0.02 11.20 18.72
C ASP A 123 -0.95 10.19 19.38
N GLY A 124 -0.63 9.72 20.59
CA GLY A 124 -1.58 8.97 21.44
C GLY A 124 -1.01 7.83 22.29
N ALA A 125 -1.71 7.50 23.38
CA ALA A 125 -1.32 6.49 24.37
C ALA A 125 -1.41 5.01 23.89
N ARG A 126 -1.65 4.75 22.59
CA ARG A 126 -1.76 3.40 21.99
C ARG A 126 -0.64 3.04 21.01
N ALA A 127 0.36 3.91 20.83
CA ALA A 127 1.44 3.79 19.84
C ALA A 127 2.20 2.45 19.88
N LYS A 128 2.43 1.84 21.07
CA LYS A 128 3.14 0.54 21.19
C LYS A 128 2.37 -0.61 20.51
N LYS A 129 1.03 -0.64 20.62
CA LYS A 129 0.19 -1.74 20.07
C LYS A 129 0.00 -1.61 18.56
N GLU A 130 -0.17 -0.39 18.07
CA GLU A 130 -0.31 -0.12 16.63
C GLU A 130 1.01 -0.34 15.88
N ALA A 131 2.15 -0.03 16.49
CA ALA A 131 3.44 -0.22 15.85
C ALA A 131 3.84 -1.68 15.59
N SER A 132 3.62 -2.58 16.55
CA SER A 132 3.87 -4.02 16.33
C SER A 132 3.04 -4.54 15.17
N PHE A 133 1.80 -4.06 15.06
CA PHE A 133 0.90 -4.39 13.95
C PHE A 133 1.45 -3.92 12.59
N TYR A 134 1.99 -2.70 12.49
CA TYR A 134 2.61 -2.22 11.24
C TYR A 134 3.87 -2.99 10.85
N VAL A 135 4.71 -3.34 11.83
CA VAL A 135 5.94 -4.10 11.58
C VAL A 135 5.63 -5.45 10.96
N ASP A 136 4.65 -6.18 11.50
CA ASP A 136 4.31 -7.52 11.01
C ASP A 136 3.66 -7.51 9.62
N LEU A 137 2.79 -6.53 9.34
CA LEU A 137 2.07 -6.42 8.07
C LEU A 137 2.91 -5.84 6.92
N SER A 138 3.96 -5.08 7.22
CA SER A 138 4.75 -4.36 6.21
C SER A 138 5.73 -5.22 5.40
N ARG A 139 5.49 -6.54 5.34
CA ARG A 139 6.26 -7.50 4.54
C ARG A 139 5.77 -7.64 3.09
N HIS A 140 4.68 -6.98 2.73
CA HIS A 140 4.13 -6.99 1.36
C HIS A 140 4.85 -5.95 0.46
N PRO A 141 5.15 -6.25 -0.81
CA PRO A 141 5.93 -5.36 -1.69
C PRO A 141 5.25 -4.02 -1.94
N HIS A 142 3.91 -4.01 -1.95
CA HIS A 142 3.06 -2.84 -2.19
C HIS A 142 2.46 -2.23 -0.92
N ILE A 143 3.06 -2.49 0.25
CA ILE A 143 2.73 -1.81 1.53
C ILE A 143 3.98 -1.11 2.03
N VAL A 144 3.84 0.12 2.53
CA VAL A 144 4.98 0.88 3.06
C VAL A 144 5.64 0.12 4.21
N ARG A 145 6.93 -0.16 4.02
CA ARG A 145 7.77 -0.89 4.95
C ARG A 145 7.96 -0.10 6.24
N THR A 146 7.63 -0.74 7.37
CA THR A 146 7.90 -0.23 8.71
C THR A 146 9.02 -1.07 9.32
N TYR A 147 10.19 -0.48 9.49
CA TYR A 147 11.38 -1.16 10.01
C TYR A 147 11.31 -1.41 11.52
N GLY A 148 10.54 -0.61 12.23
CA GLY A 148 10.35 -0.73 13.67
C GLY A 148 9.92 0.58 14.33
N LEU A 149 10.12 0.62 15.63
CA LEU A 149 9.89 1.76 16.50
C LEU A 149 11.16 2.51 16.79
N VAL A 150 11.05 3.83 16.86
CA VAL A 150 12.10 4.71 17.34
C VAL A 150 11.62 5.35 18.63
N TYR A 151 12.41 5.19 19.69
CA TYR A 151 12.20 5.82 20.98
C TYR A 151 13.05 7.08 21.05
N GLU A 152 12.39 8.22 21.25
CA GLU A 152 13.03 9.48 21.58
C GLU A 152 13.11 9.57 23.11
N ARG A 153 14.33 9.58 23.65
CA ARG A 153 14.57 9.74 25.09
C ARG A 153 14.26 11.19 25.45
N ASN A 154 13.46 11.40 26.49
CA ASN A 154 13.36 12.72 27.11
C ASN A 154 14.59 12.92 28.01
N ASP A 155 15.21 14.11 27.98
CA ASP A 155 16.35 14.46 28.83
C ASP A 155 15.97 14.52 30.34
N ASP A 156 14.68 14.49 30.67
CA ASP A 156 14.14 14.44 32.03
C ASP A 156 14.20 13.00 32.56
N GLY A 157 15.38 12.61 33.03
CA GLY A 157 15.78 11.21 33.23
C GLY A 157 15.12 10.44 34.37
N ASP A 158 13.79 10.22 34.36
CA ASP A 158 13.21 9.29 35.36
C ASP A 158 11.89 8.57 35.05
N ASN A 159 11.41 8.45 33.80
CA ASN A 159 10.35 7.47 33.49
C ASN A 159 10.36 7.02 32.02
N ASP A 160 10.66 5.75 31.78
CA ASP A 160 10.70 5.08 30.47
C ASP A 160 9.33 5.06 29.74
N ASP A 161 8.26 5.37 30.48
CA ASP A 161 6.87 5.43 29.98
C ASP A 161 6.53 6.72 29.22
N ASN A 162 7.38 7.75 29.25
CA ASN A 162 7.14 9.04 28.57
C ASN A 162 7.92 9.24 27.27
N ASN A 163 8.70 8.24 26.82
CA ASN A 163 9.44 8.35 25.56
C ASN A 163 8.46 8.49 24.38
N ALA A 164 8.68 9.49 23.52
CA ALA A 164 7.90 9.61 22.30
C ALA A 164 8.24 8.44 21.36
N ILE A 165 7.20 7.78 20.85
CA ILE A 165 7.33 6.61 19.98
C ILE A 165 7.04 7.05 18.55
N MET A 166 7.97 6.77 17.65
CA MET A 166 7.85 7.05 16.23
C MET A 166 7.94 5.74 15.43
N LEU A 167 7.22 5.64 14.31
CA LEU A 167 7.43 4.57 13.35
C LEU A 167 8.61 4.93 12.45
N LEU A 168 9.52 3.99 12.25
CA LEU A 168 10.62 4.09 11.30
C LEU A 168 10.17 3.45 9.98
N GLN A 169 10.02 4.25 8.94
CA GLN A 169 9.49 3.79 7.65
C GLN A 169 10.43 4.12 6.50
N GLU A 170 10.29 3.39 5.40
CA GLU A 170 10.97 3.72 4.15
C GLU A 170 10.47 5.07 3.60
N TYR A 171 11.37 5.83 2.98
CA TYR A 171 11.06 7.12 2.39
C TYR A 171 10.66 6.98 0.91
N ALA A 172 9.49 7.52 0.55
CA ALA A 172 9.04 7.63 -0.82
C ALA A 172 9.44 9.01 -1.40
N HIS A 173 10.57 9.07 -2.09
CA HIS A 173 11.12 10.33 -2.62
C HIS A 173 10.26 10.98 -3.72
N MET A 174 9.38 10.23 -4.39
CA MET A 174 8.46 10.77 -5.41
C MET A 174 7.13 11.25 -4.83
N GLY A 175 6.98 11.23 -3.50
CA GLY A 175 5.75 11.67 -2.83
C GLY A 175 4.58 10.70 -3.04
N SER A 176 3.36 11.25 -2.94
CA SER A 176 2.11 10.52 -3.12
C SER A 176 1.69 10.45 -4.59
N LEU A 177 0.84 9.46 -4.92
CA LEU A 177 0.22 9.37 -6.25
C LEU A 177 -0.60 10.61 -6.57
N TYR A 178 -1.24 11.21 -5.56
CA TYR A 178 -1.96 12.48 -5.70
C TYR A 178 -1.03 13.60 -6.20
N GLU A 179 0.11 13.82 -5.55
CA GLU A 179 1.09 14.84 -5.92
C GLU A 179 1.63 14.58 -7.33
N LEU A 180 2.02 13.34 -7.61
CA LEU A 180 2.50 12.93 -8.93
C LEU A 180 1.49 13.24 -10.02
N LEU A 181 0.20 12.94 -9.82
CA LEU A 181 -0.84 13.20 -10.83
C LEU A 181 -1.11 14.69 -11.06
N GLN A 182 -1.01 15.50 -10.00
CA GLN A 182 -1.22 16.94 -10.08
C GLN A 182 -0.10 17.66 -10.84
N GLU A 183 1.14 17.23 -10.64
CA GLU A 183 2.32 17.79 -11.33
C GLU A 183 2.32 17.51 -12.85
N ARG A 184 1.59 16.48 -13.28
CA ARG A 184 1.54 16.07 -14.69
C ARG A 184 0.55 16.91 -15.49
N LYS A 185 0.92 17.22 -16.74
CA LYS A 185 0.04 17.94 -17.68
C LYS A 185 -1.09 17.07 -18.25
N LYS A 186 -0.89 15.75 -18.29
CA LYS A 186 -1.81 14.77 -18.84
C LYS A 186 -2.02 13.63 -17.84
N VAL A 187 -3.20 13.02 -17.90
CA VAL A 187 -3.47 11.75 -17.22
C VAL A 187 -2.49 10.70 -17.79
N PRO A 188 -1.87 9.86 -16.94
CA PRO A 188 -1.11 8.70 -17.44
C PRO A 188 -2.01 7.80 -18.28
N ASP A 189 -1.41 7.05 -19.21
CA ASP A 189 -2.18 6.13 -20.05
C ASP A 189 -2.93 5.08 -19.21
N GLU A 190 -4.07 4.62 -19.71
CA GLU A 190 -4.93 3.62 -19.02
C GLU A 190 -4.13 2.39 -18.56
N LYS A 191 -3.17 1.92 -19.37
CA LYS A 191 -2.28 0.79 -19.02
C LYS A 191 -1.39 1.08 -17.82
N ILE A 192 -0.83 2.29 -17.75
CA ILE A 192 0.00 2.74 -16.63
C ILE A 192 -0.83 2.80 -15.36
N LEU A 193 -2.05 3.34 -15.46
CA LEU A 193 -2.98 3.40 -14.33
C LEU A 193 -3.38 1.99 -13.87
N ILE A 194 -3.71 1.08 -14.78
CA ILE A 194 -4.03 -0.32 -14.44
C ILE A 194 -2.86 -1.00 -13.74
N GLU A 195 -1.61 -0.80 -14.21
CA GLU A 195 -0.42 -1.33 -13.53
C GLU A 195 -0.33 -0.86 -12.07
N ILE A 196 -0.53 0.44 -11.83
CA ILE A 196 -0.59 1.02 -10.49
C ILE A 196 -1.73 0.39 -9.66
N PHE A 197 -2.92 0.25 -10.24
CA PHE A 197 -4.07 -0.31 -9.51
C PHE A 197 -3.90 -1.79 -9.19
N LEU A 198 -3.26 -2.57 -10.06
CA LEU A 198 -2.97 -3.98 -9.77
C LEU A 198 -2.07 -4.12 -8.54
N GLN A 199 -1.08 -3.24 -8.36
CA GLN A 199 -0.22 -3.19 -7.17
C GLN A 199 -1.02 -2.82 -5.90
N ILE A 200 -1.90 -1.83 -5.99
CA ILE A 200 -2.76 -1.41 -4.87
C ILE A 200 -3.74 -2.53 -4.49
N VAL A 201 -4.39 -3.15 -5.48
CA VAL A 201 -5.33 -4.26 -5.26
C VAL A 201 -4.63 -5.46 -4.63
N ASP A 202 -3.39 -5.74 -4.99
CA ASP A 202 -2.59 -6.81 -4.38
C ASP A 202 -2.35 -6.52 -2.88
N ALA A 203 -1.91 -5.31 -2.54
CA ALA A 203 -1.75 -4.87 -1.15
C ALA A 203 -3.06 -4.92 -0.36
N MET A 204 -4.16 -4.44 -0.94
CA MET A 204 -5.46 -4.43 -0.28
C MET A 204 -6.03 -5.84 -0.12
N SER A 205 -5.78 -6.74 -1.07
CA SER A 205 -6.09 -8.16 -0.91
C SER A 205 -5.33 -8.74 0.28
N PHE A 206 -4.03 -8.47 0.41
CA PHE A 206 -3.24 -8.90 1.57
C PHE A 206 -3.80 -8.36 2.90
N LEU A 207 -4.16 -7.07 2.95
CA LEU A 207 -4.78 -6.47 4.14
C LEU A 207 -6.11 -7.17 4.50
N ALA A 208 -6.98 -7.39 3.51
CA ALA A 208 -8.26 -8.06 3.70
C ALA A 208 -8.09 -9.49 4.25
N HIS A 209 -7.15 -10.28 3.71
CA HIS A 209 -6.84 -11.63 4.20
C HIS A 209 -6.33 -11.63 5.67
N ASN A 210 -5.70 -10.54 6.10
CA ASN A 210 -5.26 -10.35 7.48
C ASN A 210 -6.33 -9.67 8.36
N ASN A 211 -7.58 -9.57 7.89
CA ASN A 211 -8.70 -8.91 8.58
C ASN A 211 -8.43 -7.43 8.89
N VAL A 212 -7.69 -6.76 8.01
CA VAL A 212 -7.39 -5.32 8.10
C VAL A 212 -8.23 -4.58 7.08
N VAL A 213 -9.02 -3.63 7.56
CA VAL A 213 -9.74 -2.66 6.73
C VAL A 213 -8.96 -1.34 6.77
N HIS A 214 -8.66 -0.78 5.61
CA HIS A 214 -7.92 0.48 5.49
C HIS A 214 -8.78 1.67 5.94
N GLY A 215 -10.01 1.77 5.44
CA GLY A 215 -10.99 2.80 5.80
C GLY A 215 -10.68 4.23 5.32
N ASP A 216 -9.60 4.42 4.57
CA ASP A 216 -9.23 5.71 3.98
C ASP A 216 -8.42 5.55 2.68
N LEU A 217 -8.84 4.64 1.81
CA LEU A 217 -8.14 4.38 0.56
C LEU A 217 -8.36 5.54 -0.42
N ALA A 218 -7.30 6.26 -0.77
CA ALA A 218 -7.29 7.40 -1.71
C ALA A 218 -5.88 7.63 -2.29
N CYS A 219 -5.74 8.38 -3.38
CA CYS A 219 -4.44 8.62 -4.03
C CYS A 219 -3.40 9.27 -3.10
N ARG A 220 -3.83 10.09 -2.14
CA ARG A 220 -2.94 10.69 -1.12
C ARG A 220 -2.29 9.66 -0.18
N ASN A 221 -2.89 8.48 -0.04
CA ASN A 221 -2.41 7.38 0.80
C ASN A 221 -1.72 6.28 -0.02
N ILE A 222 -1.41 6.57 -1.29
CA ILE A 222 -0.56 5.74 -2.15
C ILE A 222 0.75 6.49 -2.35
N LEU A 223 1.86 5.91 -1.91
CA LEU A 223 3.19 6.49 -2.09
C LEU A 223 3.87 5.91 -3.33
N VAL A 224 4.58 6.76 -4.05
CA VAL A 224 5.30 6.41 -5.27
C VAL A 224 6.79 6.28 -4.96
N PHE A 225 7.35 5.10 -5.23
CA PHE A 225 8.76 4.80 -5.04
C PHE A 225 9.53 4.83 -6.35
N ARG A 226 8.90 4.42 -7.43
CA ARG A 226 9.43 4.50 -8.79
C ARG A 226 8.29 4.78 -9.75
N PHE A 227 8.56 5.59 -10.77
CA PHE A 227 7.60 5.86 -11.82
C PHE A 227 8.34 6.05 -13.14
N ASP A 228 8.09 5.13 -14.08
CA ASP A 228 8.66 5.12 -15.41
C ASP A 228 7.55 4.81 -16.42
N GLU A 229 7.10 5.83 -17.12
CA GLU A 229 6.02 5.67 -18.11
C GLU A 229 6.44 4.84 -19.31
N SER A 230 7.74 4.82 -19.63
CA SER A 230 8.25 4.06 -20.76
C SER A 230 8.34 2.56 -20.46
N ASN A 231 8.41 2.22 -19.18
CA ASN A 231 8.45 0.85 -18.69
C ASN A 231 7.53 0.70 -17.47
N PRO A 232 6.23 0.40 -17.69
CA PRO A 232 5.26 0.26 -16.60
C PRO A 232 5.69 -0.75 -15.52
N ARG A 233 6.48 -1.78 -15.87
CA ARG A 233 7.02 -2.76 -14.91
C ARG A 233 8.01 -2.17 -13.90
N ASN A 234 8.55 -0.98 -14.17
CA ASN A 234 9.44 -0.25 -13.27
C ASN A 234 8.68 0.81 -12.45
N ILE A 235 7.35 0.81 -12.48
CA ILE A 235 6.51 1.60 -11.57
C ILE A 235 6.36 0.82 -10.27
N ILE A 236 6.59 1.48 -9.13
CA ILE A 236 6.36 0.90 -7.81
C ILE A 236 5.57 1.89 -6.97
N VAL A 237 4.38 1.46 -6.58
CA VAL A 237 3.53 2.14 -5.61
C VAL A 237 3.31 1.30 -4.38
N LYS A 238 3.10 1.95 -3.24
CA LYS A 238 2.82 1.29 -1.97
C LYS A 238 1.71 1.99 -1.18
N VAL A 239 0.84 1.21 -0.56
CA VAL A 239 -0.22 1.67 0.33
C VAL A 239 0.37 2.06 1.69
N THR A 240 -0.03 3.22 2.21
CA THR A 240 0.31 3.71 3.56
C THR A 240 -0.93 4.07 4.36
N ASP A 241 -0.78 4.36 5.65
CA ASP A 241 -1.83 4.93 6.51
C ASP A 241 -3.10 4.07 6.68
N PHE A 242 -3.03 2.78 6.32
CA PHE A 242 -4.04 1.79 6.68
C PHE A 242 -4.14 1.70 8.20
N GLY A 243 -5.33 1.69 8.77
CA GLY A 243 -5.51 1.62 10.23
C GLY A 243 -5.11 2.88 11.02
N LEU A 244 -4.34 3.82 10.45
CA LEU A 244 -3.98 5.14 11.04
C LEU A 244 -5.08 6.20 10.83
N SER A 245 -5.96 5.99 9.85
CA SER A 245 -7.02 6.92 9.41
C SER A 245 -7.98 7.38 10.50
N ARG A 246 -8.03 6.68 11.65
CA ARG A 246 -8.87 7.04 12.80
C ARG A 246 -8.39 8.30 13.57
N HIS A 247 -7.29 8.94 13.17
CA HIS A 247 -6.65 10.03 13.94
C HIS A 247 -6.28 11.34 13.21
N SER A 248 -6.61 11.56 11.93
CA SER A 248 -6.28 12.84 11.25
C SER A 248 -7.45 13.84 11.26
N LYS A 249 -7.20 15.14 11.45
CA LYS A 249 -8.24 16.21 11.46
C LYS A 249 -8.71 16.67 10.09
N LEU A 250 -8.32 16.00 9.01
CA LEU A 250 -8.70 16.41 7.65
C LEU A 250 -10.13 16.00 7.26
N TYR A 251 -10.93 15.45 8.18
CA TYR A 251 -12.24 14.88 7.85
C TYR A 251 -13.38 15.44 8.70
N SER A 252 -14.48 15.73 8.00
CA SER A 252 -15.70 16.32 8.52
C SER A 252 -16.37 15.40 9.56
N LEU A 253 -16.93 16.02 10.61
CA LEU A 253 -17.76 15.33 11.60
C LEU A 253 -19.10 14.96 10.97
N MET A 254 -19.53 13.71 11.13
CA MET A 254 -20.90 13.32 10.81
C MET A 254 -21.89 14.13 11.67
N PRO A 255 -22.94 14.75 11.07
CA PRO A 255 -23.93 15.51 11.83
C PRO A 255 -24.59 14.65 12.91
N GLY A 256 -24.50 15.06 14.18
CA GLY A 256 -25.18 14.40 15.31
C GLY A 256 -24.36 13.36 16.09
N ALA A 257 -23.11 13.06 15.70
CA ALA A 257 -22.29 12.08 16.40
C ALA A 257 -21.47 12.68 17.56
N ALA A 258 -21.57 12.11 18.77
CA ALA A 258 -20.82 12.56 19.96
C ALA A 258 -19.30 12.42 19.75
N LYS A 259 -18.50 13.44 20.10
CA LYS A 259 -17.02 13.48 19.93
C LYS A 259 -16.29 12.19 20.36
N THR A 260 -16.15 11.25 19.45
CA THR A 260 -15.23 10.10 19.57
C THR A 260 -14.43 10.02 18.26
N THR A 261 -13.18 9.53 18.34
CA THR A 261 -12.28 9.31 17.19
C THR A 261 -12.84 8.33 16.14
N LEU A 262 -13.97 7.67 16.44
CA LEU A 262 -14.74 6.83 15.52
C LEU A 262 -15.55 7.62 14.47
N ASN A 263 -15.67 8.95 14.60
CA ASN A 263 -16.62 9.75 13.81
C ASN A 263 -16.00 10.59 12.68
N ILE A 264 -14.77 10.29 12.27
CA ILE A 264 -14.03 11.04 11.25
C ILE A 264 -13.98 10.15 9.99
N VAL A 265 -14.86 10.44 9.03
CA VAL A 265 -15.05 9.64 7.82
C VAL A 265 -14.58 10.44 6.59
N PRO A 266 -13.81 9.86 5.66
CA PRO A 266 -13.55 10.47 4.36
C PRO A 266 -14.81 10.48 3.49
N VAL A 267 -15.73 11.39 3.79
CA VAL A 267 -17.10 11.43 3.22
C VAL A 267 -17.11 11.22 1.71
N ARG A 268 -16.20 11.87 0.99
CA ARG A 268 -16.14 11.85 -0.49
C ARG A 268 -15.58 10.55 -1.09
N TYR A 269 -15.04 9.66 -0.25
CA TYR A 269 -14.48 8.35 -0.61
C TYR A 269 -15.25 7.18 0.02
N ALA A 270 -16.10 7.47 1.00
CA ALA A 270 -16.77 6.47 1.81
C ALA A 270 -17.96 5.83 1.08
N ALA A 271 -18.17 4.55 1.37
CA ALA A 271 -19.29 3.78 0.85
C ALA A 271 -20.62 4.21 1.49
N PRO A 272 -21.77 4.00 0.81
CA PRO A 272 -23.10 4.38 1.31
C PRO A 272 -23.41 3.86 2.72
N GLU A 273 -23.03 2.63 3.05
CA GLU A 273 -23.23 2.02 4.36
C GLU A 273 -22.42 2.69 5.47
N ILE A 274 -21.25 3.24 5.15
CA ILE A 274 -20.41 3.99 6.09
C ILE A 274 -21.01 5.38 6.38
N LEU A 275 -21.83 5.90 5.47
CA LEU A 275 -22.49 7.21 5.60
C LEU A 275 -23.90 7.13 6.21
N ALA A 276 -24.39 5.93 6.53
CA ALA A 276 -25.72 5.72 7.10
C ALA A 276 -25.81 6.15 8.59
N ILE A 277 -27.03 6.33 9.09
CA ILE A 277 -27.35 7.05 10.34
C ILE A 277 -26.87 6.34 11.65
N ASN A 278 -26.27 5.15 11.60
CA ASN A 278 -25.77 4.43 12.78
C ASN A 278 -24.44 3.71 12.49
N ILE A 279 -23.33 4.46 12.53
CA ILE A 279 -22.00 3.91 12.26
C ILE A 279 -21.52 3.11 13.46
N THR A 280 -21.31 1.81 13.27
CA THR A 280 -20.59 0.96 14.20
C THR A 280 -19.30 0.44 13.53
N PRO A 281 -18.24 0.07 14.29
CA PRO A 281 -16.97 -0.35 13.71
C PRO A 281 -17.06 -1.54 12.75
N ASP A 282 -18.05 -2.41 12.93
CA ASP A 282 -18.36 -3.60 12.12
C ASP A 282 -18.92 -3.27 10.73
N VAL A 283 -19.33 -2.02 10.46
CA VAL A 283 -19.76 -1.60 9.12
C VAL A 283 -18.56 -1.46 8.17
N TYR A 284 -17.35 -1.24 8.71
CA TYR A 284 -16.12 -1.22 7.91
C TYR A 284 -15.71 -2.65 7.56
N THR A 285 -15.65 -2.93 6.25
CA THR A 285 -15.34 -4.26 5.71
C THR A 285 -14.43 -4.13 4.48
N GLU A 286 -13.96 -5.27 3.95
CA GLU A 286 -13.32 -5.31 2.63
C GLU A 286 -14.19 -4.60 1.57
N LYS A 287 -15.51 -4.77 1.64
CA LYS A 287 -16.45 -4.22 0.66
C LYS A 287 -16.56 -2.69 0.73
N SER A 288 -16.37 -2.09 1.90
CA SER A 288 -16.28 -0.62 1.99
C SER A 288 -14.98 -0.10 1.38
N ASP A 289 -13.86 -0.81 1.56
CA ASP A 289 -12.59 -0.46 0.91
C ASP A 289 -12.65 -0.66 -0.62
N ILE A 290 -13.39 -1.65 -1.11
CA ILE A 290 -13.63 -1.83 -2.55
C ILE A 290 -14.34 -0.60 -3.15
N TYR A 291 -15.32 -0.03 -2.46
CA TYR A 291 -15.97 1.20 -2.90
C TYR A 291 -14.97 2.36 -2.97
N SER A 292 -14.15 2.53 -1.92
CA SER A 292 -13.10 3.55 -1.89
C SER A 292 -12.03 3.32 -2.96
N MET A 293 -11.70 2.07 -3.30
CA MET A 293 -10.83 1.74 -4.43
C MET A 293 -11.43 2.24 -5.75
N GLY A 294 -12.75 2.12 -5.95
CA GLY A 294 -13.46 2.74 -7.06
C GLY A 294 -13.28 4.25 -7.15
N VAL A 295 -13.42 4.93 -6.01
CA VAL A 295 -13.23 6.38 -5.91
C VAL A 295 -11.76 6.76 -6.19
N LEU A 296 -10.80 6.00 -5.68
CA LEU A 296 -9.37 6.18 -5.96
C LEU A 296 -9.07 6.02 -7.46
N MET A 297 -9.62 4.99 -8.11
CA MET A 297 -9.48 4.78 -9.55
C MET A 297 -10.03 5.95 -10.36
N TRP A 298 -11.18 6.52 -9.95
CA TRP A 298 -11.75 7.72 -10.55
C TRP A 298 -10.89 8.97 -10.30
N GLU A 299 -10.40 9.15 -9.07
CA GLU A 299 -9.53 10.25 -8.65
C GLU A 299 -8.25 10.27 -9.49
N ALA A 300 -7.63 9.10 -9.67
CA ALA A 300 -6.43 8.94 -10.47
C ALA A 300 -6.66 9.33 -11.94
N TYR A 301 -7.75 8.86 -12.55
CA TYR A 301 -8.15 9.27 -13.90
C TYR A 301 -8.45 10.76 -14.03
N SER A 302 -8.93 11.37 -12.95
CA SER A 302 -9.27 12.78 -12.90
C SER A 302 -8.10 13.65 -12.46
N ARG A 303 -6.86 13.13 -12.52
CA ARG A 303 -5.61 13.82 -12.12
C ARG A 303 -5.61 14.33 -10.68
N GLY A 304 -6.16 13.55 -9.75
CA GLY A 304 -6.26 13.97 -8.36
C GLY A 304 -7.36 15.00 -8.10
N ALA A 305 -8.35 15.15 -9.00
CA ALA A 305 -9.51 15.98 -8.71
C ALA A 305 -10.25 15.44 -7.48
N LEU A 306 -10.66 16.35 -6.59
CA LEU A 306 -11.47 15.99 -5.42
C LEU A 306 -12.79 15.34 -5.89
N PRO A 307 -13.15 14.14 -5.42
CA PRO A 307 -14.44 13.54 -5.72
C PRO A 307 -15.59 14.46 -5.29
N TRP A 308 -16.60 14.57 -6.15
CA TRP A 308 -17.74 15.47 -5.94
C TRP A 308 -17.35 16.96 -5.80
N SER A 309 -16.25 17.40 -6.42
CA SER A 309 -15.71 18.77 -6.32
C SER A 309 -16.70 19.89 -6.66
N LYS A 310 -17.74 19.60 -7.46
CA LYS A 310 -18.81 20.56 -7.78
C LYS A 310 -19.81 20.77 -6.64
N ILE A 311 -19.71 19.99 -5.56
CA ILE A 311 -20.59 20.04 -4.39
C ILE A 311 -19.78 20.58 -3.22
N GLU A 312 -20.17 21.74 -2.72
CA GLU A 312 -19.46 22.41 -1.62
C GLU A 312 -19.69 21.72 -0.27
N ASN A 313 -20.90 21.25 -0.01
CA ASN A 313 -21.30 20.69 1.28
C ASN A 313 -21.25 19.15 1.30
N ASP A 314 -20.50 18.59 2.24
CA ASP A 314 -20.39 17.14 2.45
C ASP A 314 -21.73 16.47 2.78
N ASN A 315 -22.69 17.16 3.40
CA ASN A 315 -24.04 16.61 3.64
C ASN A 315 -24.79 16.33 2.33
N GLU A 316 -24.57 17.17 1.31
CA GLU A 316 -25.16 16.94 0.00
C GLU A 316 -24.47 15.77 -0.71
N VAL A 317 -23.14 15.61 -0.52
CA VAL A 317 -22.42 14.43 -1.00
C VAL A 317 -22.99 13.16 -0.36
N ILE A 318 -23.17 13.15 0.96
CA ILE A 318 -23.80 12.04 1.71
C ILE A 318 -25.16 11.71 1.10
N ARG A 319 -26.03 12.71 0.98
CA ARG A 319 -27.38 12.54 0.43
C ARG A 319 -27.35 11.88 -0.95
N ARG A 320 -26.48 12.36 -1.84
CA ARG A 320 -26.36 11.82 -3.21
C ARG A 320 -25.85 10.39 -3.24
N VAL A 321 -24.76 10.11 -2.52
CA VAL A 321 -24.17 8.77 -2.43
C VAL A 321 -25.16 7.77 -1.85
N THR A 322 -25.91 8.14 -0.80
CA THR A 322 -26.94 7.27 -0.20
C THR A 322 -28.17 7.05 -1.10
N ASN A 323 -28.37 7.90 -2.11
CA ASN A 323 -29.43 7.81 -3.12
C ASN A 323 -28.93 7.25 -4.46
N ASP A 324 -27.81 6.50 -4.44
CA ASP A 324 -27.24 5.79 -5.59
C ASP A 324 -26.77 6.70 -6.74
N GLU A 325 -26.52 7.98 -6.48
CA GLU A 325 -25.84 8.84 -7.45
C GLU A 325 -24.35 8.47 -7.51
N LEU A 326 -23.82 8.34 -8.74
CA LEU A 326 -22.42 8.00 -9.00
C LEU A 326 -21.64 9.22 -9.53
N LEU A 327 -20.32 9.19 -9.37
CA LEU A 327 -19.43 10.14 -10.02
C LEU A 327 -19.55 10.05 -11.55
N GLN A 328 -19.34 11.16 -12.23
CA GLN A 328 -19.39 11.21 -13.69
C GLN A 328 -18.16 10.53 -14.31
N LYS A 329 -18.37 9.77 -15.39
CA LYS A 329 -17.30 9.15 -16.17
C LYS A 329 -16.32 10.22 -16.69
N PRO A 330 -15.00 10.09 -16.44
CA PRO A 330 -13.99 10.96 -17.04
C PRO A 330 -13.94 10.80 -18.57
N SER A 331 -13.72 11.89 -19.32
CA SER A 331 -13.83 11.88 -20.80
C SER A 331 -12.87 10.93 -21.50
N ASN A 332 -11.69 10.68 -20.93
CA ASN A 332 -10.64 9.83 -21.53
C ASN A 332 -10.65 8.40 -20.96
N CYS A 333 -11.65 8.03 -20.18
CA CYS A 333 -11.80 6.71 -19.58
C CYS A 333 -12.46 5.75 -20.59
N SER A 334 -11.88 4.58 -20.84
CA SER A 334 -12.50 3.59 -21.74
C SER A 334 -13.82 3.06 -21.16
N GLU A 335 -14.76 2.63 -22.01
CA GLU A 335 -16.01 2.01 -21.52
C GLU A 335 -15.78 0.72 -20.72
N PRO A 336 -14.91 -0.21 -21.15
CA PRO A 336 -14.62 -1.41 -20.37
C PRO A 336 -14.06 -1.09 -18.98
N TYR A 337 -13.11 -0.16 -18.91
CA TYR A 337 -12.51 0.24 -17.63
C TYR A 337 -13.50 0.99 -16.73
N TRP A 338 -14.34 1.87 -17.30
CA TRP A 338 -15.42 2.52 -16.56
C TRP A 338 -16.42 1.52 -15.97
N SER A 339 -16.77 0.47 -16.73
CA SER A 339 -17.65 -0.60 -16.24
C SER A 339 -17.06 -1.30 -15.01
N ILE A 340 -15.74 -1.51 -14.96
CA ILE A 340 -15.05 -2.07 -13.80
C ILE A 340 -15.18 -1.13 -12.59
N ILE A 341 -14.95 0.18 -12.76
CA ILE A 341 -15.13 1.16 -11.68
C ILE A 341 -16.56 1.12 -11.15
N CYS A 342 -17.57 1.17 -12.03
CA CYS A 342 -18.97 1.17 -11.60
C CYS A 342 -19.35 -0.08 -10.79
N LYS A 343 -18.77 -1.25 -11.07
CA LYS A 343 -18.99 -2.48 -10.28
C LYS A 343 -18.52 -2.35 -8.83
N THR A 344 -17.50 -1.54 -8.57
CA THR A 344 -17.04 -1.28 -7.19
C THR A 344 -18.02 -0.39 -6.40
N TRP A 345 -18.93 0.30 -7.09
CA TRP A 345 -19.91 1.21 -6.49
C TRP A 345 -21.33 0.63 -6.41
N SER A 346 -21.48 -0.71 -6.50
CA SER A 346 -22.76 -1.36 -6.22
C SER A 346 -23.29 -0.93 -4.84
N LYS A 347 -24.58 -0.60 -4.76
CA LYS A 347 -25.22 -0.13 -3.52
C LYS A 347 -25.04 -1.13 -2.39
N LEU A 348 -25.40 -2.39 -2.64
CA LEU A 348 -25.25 -3.47 -1.67
C LEU A 348 -23.78 -3.91 -1.61
N PRO A 349 -23.15 -3.99 -0.42
CA PRO A 349 -21.74 -4.35 -0.28
C PRO A 349 -21.40 -5.71 -0.92
N ASN A 350 -22.30 -6.69 -0.82
CA ASN A 350 -22.08 -8.03 -1.36
C ASN A 350 -22.12 -8.10 -2.91
N ASP A 351 -22.71 -7.10 -3.57
CA ASP A 351 -22.74 -7.00 -5.03
C ASP A 351 -21.47 -6.34 -5.59
N ARG A 352 -20.59 -5.85 -4.71
CA ARG A 352 -19.26 -5.37 -5.10
C ARG A 352 -18.31 -6.56 -5.22
N PRO A 353 -17.31 -6.52 -6.12
CA PRO A 353 -16.29 -7.56 -6.17
C PRO A 353 -15.47 -7.61 -4.87
N THR A 354 -14.80 -8.73 -4.62
CA THR A 354 -13.64 -8.81 -3.71
C THR A 354 -12.41 -8.20 -4.38
N PHE A 355 -11.34 -7.95 -3.62
CA PHE A 355 -10.08 -7.48 -4.22
C PHE A 355 -9.51 -8.50 -5.22
N SER A 356 -9.64 -9.79 -4.93
CA SER A 356 -9.23 -10.87 -5.84
C SER A 356 -9.99 -10.85 -7.16
N GLU A 357 -11.31 -10.64 -7.13
CA GLU A 357 -12.14 -10.51 -8.34
C GLU A 357 -11.82 -9.22 -9.11
N LEU A 358 -11.62 -8.10 -8.41
CA LEU A 358 -11.22 -6.84 -9.01
C LEU A 358 -9.86 -6.95 -9.72
N LYS A 359 -8.89 -7.66 -9.12
CA LYS A 359 -7.59 -7.96 -9.74
C LYS A 359 -7.77 -8.68 -11.06
N HIS A 360 -8.65 -9.67 -11.11
CA HIS A 360 -8.94 -10.42 -12.33
C HIS A 360 -9.57 -9.54 -13.42
N LEU A 361 -10.55 -8.70 -13.06
CA LEU A 361 -11.19 -7.77 -13.98
C LEU A 361 -10.18 -6.77 -14.59
N LEU A 362 -9.32 -6.18 -13.76
CA LEU A 362 -8.28 -5.24 -14.19
C LEU A 362 -7.22 -5.92 -15.06
N SER A 363 -6.78 -7.12 -14.68
CA SER A 363 -5.80 -7.89 -15.45
C SER A 363 -6.33 -8.22 -16.84
N LYS A 364 -7.60 -8.64 -16.94
CA LYS A 364 -8.23 -8.90 -18.23
C LYS A 364 -8.25 -7.64 -19.11
N GLN A 365 -8.65 -6.50 -18.56
CA GLN A 365 -8.64 -5.23 -19.29
C GLN A 365 -7.23 -4.85 -19.79
N TYR A 366 -6.20 -5.11 -18.99
CA TYR A 366 -4.81 -4.87 -19.37
C TYR A 366 -4.39 -5.67 -20.61
N TYR A 367 -4.72 -6.97 -20.64
CA TYR A 367 -4.40 -7.86 -21.77
C TYR A 367 -5.25 -7.55 -23.01
N ASP A 368 -6.55 -7.29 -22.87
CA ASP A 368 -7.42 -6.96 -24.00
C ASP A 368 -6.97 -5.64 -24.69
N ALA A 369 -6.36 -4.72 -23.94
CA ALA A 369 -5.75 -3.51 -24.48
C ALA A 369 -4.36 -3.72 -25.13
N THR A 370 -3.79 -4.93 -25.08
CA THR A 370 -2.49 -5.32 -25.66
C THR A 370 -2.62 -6.53 -26.61
N PRO A 371 -3.08 -6.33 -27.86
CA PRO A 371 -3.30 -7.43 -28.82
C PRO A 371 -2.03 -8.21 -29.20
N GLU A 372 -0.84 -7.69 -28.91
CA GLU A 372 0.45 -8.28 -29.27
C GLU A 372 0.81 -9.52 -28.42
N ALA A 373 0.07 -9.80 -27.34
CA ALA A 373 0.31 -10.97 -26.49
C ALA A 373 -0.44 -12.25 -26.92
N SER A 374 -1.26 -12.19 -27.98
CA SER A 374 -2.07 -13.33 -28.45
C SER A 374 -1.35 -14.26 -29.43
N ASN A 375 -0.06 -14.02 -29.72
CA ASN A 375 0.73 -14.76 -30.71
C ASN A 375 2.16 -15.08 -30.24
N ILE A 376 2.36 -15.48 -28.98
CA ILE A 376 3.60 -16.14 -28.53
C ILE A 376 3.26 -17.36 -27.68
#